data_AF-A0A517P369-F1
#
_entry.id   AF-A0A517P369-F1
#
_cell.length_a   1.000
_cell.length_b   1.000
_cell.length_c   1.000
_cell.angle_alpha   90.00
_cell.angle_beta   90.00
_cell.angle_gamma   90.00
#
_symmetry.space_group_name_H-M   'P 1'
#
loop_
_entity.id
_entity.type
_entity.pdbx_description
1 polymer ?
#
loop_
_entity_poly.entity_id
_entity_poly.type
_entity_poly.pdbx_seq_one_letter_code
_entity_poly.pdbx_strand_id
1 'polypeptide(L)'
;MKSLSVTALLLACSACISACSVVQADEKSLTWTKAFEPNSARDSADKLILLLITNDDPFVENSSHEPRSLWCTPLVESVLQEVSQARDDLKEKFILQSLAAGTPKLLSAGKDRNKPERAIIAVCDTNYRLLGLQTGVPELSNMLTLIEDAQFASALLNAPEGKNQKAARHRADEITQYYAQRLPRLWSEAQQEIVAKTEQDADDESVKSTSVTSTNLTRRKLANIGEALDEIYLADVKRRFSLNEPSDLLRLAVIEQHPQVRQPWCDAIFPLVAGTDFQTHWQSLVELIWKRSPVTESNHDQPLIEWWDRNAASNTVVFSIEPPILDSLRRWPPINVDNAADRLKLGWRDLENVAAKVPFRHVTHQQLATVMRIKGLQPIDTELPSRGRYVVFDPGRKTGIVIHENDLPAKHIGRIKRAIKK
;
A
#
# COMPACT_ATOMS: atom_id res chain seq x y z
N MET A 1 -24.00 -45.98 62.10
CA MET A 1 -22.98 -46.47 61.14
C MET A 1 -22.89 -45.48 59.99
N LYS A 2 -21.71 -44.86 59.80
CA LYS A 2 -21.12 -44.23 58.57
C LYS A 2 -22.04 -43.32 57.71
N SER A 3 -21.73 -42.08 57.32
CA SER A 3 -20.58 -41.17 57.38
C SER A 3 -21.12 -39.74 57.10
N LEU A 4 -20.82 -38.72 57.91
CA LEU A 4 -19.73 -37.74 57.77
C LEU A 4 -19.66 -36.96 56.44
N SER A 5 -19.89 -35.64 56.59
CA SER A 5 -19.25 -34.50 55.92
C SER A 5 -19.61 -34.20 54.45
N VAL A 6 -19.86 -32.94 54.04
CA VAL A 6 -18.99 -31.76 54.24
C VAL A 6 -19.81 -30.45 54.28
N THR A 7 -19.63 -29.72 55.38
CA THR A 7 -19.75 -28.28 55.65
C THR A 7 -19.11 -27.44 54.51
N ALA A 8 -19.59 -26.29 54.06
CA ALA A 8 -19.57 -25.05 54.84
C ALA A 8 -20.01 -23.83 54.00
N LEU A 9 -20.59 -22.86 54.72
CA LEU A 9 -20.43 -21.41 54.55
C LEU A 9 -20.85 -20.76 53.22
N LEU A 10 -22.17 -20.60 53.08
CA LEU A 10 -22.77 -19.42 52.48
C LEU A 10 -23.00 -18.40 53.61
N LEU A 11 -22.13 -17.40 53.73
CA LEU A 11 -22.37 -16.25 54.60
C LEU A 11 -21.71 -15.00 54.02
N ALA A 12 -22.58 -14.08 53.65
CA ALA A 12 -22.44 -12.63 53.72
C ALA A 12 -21.28 -11.95 52.99
N CYS A 13 -21.62 -11.28 51.87
CA CYS A 13 -21.28 -9.88 51.66
C CYS A 13 -22.31 -9.27 50.71
N SER A 14 -23.47 -8.95 51.29
CA SER A 14 -24.37 -7.93 50.77
C SER A 14 -23.95 -6.59 51.40
N ALA A 15 -24.05 -5.51 50.62
CA ALA A 15 -23.67 -4.12 50.93
C ALA A 15 -22.20 -3.75 50.67
N CYS A 16 -21.96 -3.28 49.43
CA CYS A 16 -21.21 -2.06 49.12
C CYS A 16 -21.42 -1.73 47.63
N ILE A 17 -22.66 -1.38 47.26
CA ILE A 17 -22.90 -0.62 46.02
C ILE A 17 -22.54 0.82 46.37
N SER A 18 -21.25 1.09 46.45
CA SER A 18 -20.73 2.45 46.58
C SER A 18 -20.63 3.00 45.18
N ALA A 19 -21.39 4.07 44.95
CA ALA A 19 -21.34 4.90 43.77
C ALA A 19 -19.90 5.35 43.49
N CYS A 20 -19.22 4.65 42.58
CA CYS A 20 -18.34 5.31 41.64
C CYS A 20 -19.21 5.58 40.42
N SER A 21 -19.89 6.72 40.45
CA SER A 21 -20.19 7.47 39.24
C SER A 21 -18.91 7.49 38.42
N VAL A 22 -18.86 6.62 37.42
CA VAL A 22 -17.95 6.79 36.29
C VAL A 22 -18.29 8.18 35.79
N VAL A 23 -17.38 9.11 36.07
CA VAL A 23 -17.30 10.32 35.28
C VAL A 23 -17.07 9.78 33.88
N GLN A 24 -18.14 9.61 33.10
CA GLN A 24 -18.07 9.63 31.66
C GLN A 24 -17.50 11.03 31.37
N ALA A 25 -16.17 11.11 31.38
CA ALA A 25 -15.51 12.09 30.55
C ALA A 25 -16.13 11.87 29.17
N ASP A 26 -16.67 12.93 28.58
CA ASP A 26 -17.04 12.95 27.17
C ASP A 26 -15.82 12.43 26.40
N GLU A 27 -15.81 11.12 26.13
CA GLU A 27 -14.77 10.45 25.39
C GLU A 27 -15.03 10.87 23.96
N LYS A 28 -14.41 11.99 23.58
CA LYS A 28 -14.53 12.59 22.26
C LYS A 28 -14.23 11.49 21.25
N SER A 29 -15.28 10.99 20.61
CA SER A 29 -15.19 9.84 19.70
C SER A 29 -14.13 10.15 18.65
N LEU A 30 -13.15 9.26 18.49
CA LEU A 30 -12.15 9.36 17.45
C LEU A 30 -12.87 9.32 16.09
N THR A 31 -12.76 10.40 15.31
CA THR A 31 -13.43 10.50 14.01
C THR A 31 -12.44 10.23 12.90
N TRP A 32 -12.70 9.20 12.10
CA TRP A 32 -11.94 8.89 10.89
C TRP A 32 -12.51 9.64 9.69
N THR A 33 -11.64 10.27 8.91
CA THR A 33 -11.99 10.88 7.62
C THR A 33 -11.38 10.09 6.47
N LYS A 34 -11.75 10.46 5.24
CA LYS A 34 -11.19 9.82 4.05
C LYS A 34 -9.75 10.30 3.84
N ALA A 35 -8.89 9.39 3.40
CA ALA A 35 -7.51 9.73 3.09
C ALA A 35 -7.38 10.86 2.07
N PHE A 36 -6.41 11.73 2.30
CA PHE A 36 -6.02 12.83 1.41
C PHE A 36 -7.06 13.93 1.27
N GLU A 37 -8.09 13.97 2.12
CA GLU A 37 -9.00 15.10 2.17
C GLU A 37 -8.27 16.37 2.63
N PRO A 38 -8.67 17.56 2.12
CA PRO A 38 -8.10 18.82 2.57
C PRO A 38 -8.33 18.99 4.08
N ASN A 39 -7.25 19.15 4.84
CA ASN A 39 -7.35 19.47 6.26
C ASN A 39 -7.97 20.86 6.41
N SER A 40 -8.84 21.04 7.41
CA SER A 40 -9.48 22.32 7.64
C SER A 40 -8.43 23.36 8.06
N ALA A 41 -8.60 24.64 7.71
CA ALA A 41 -7.65 25.70 8.11
C ALA A 41 -7.48 25.87 9.64
N ARG A 42 -8.29 25.17 10.45
CA ARG A 42 -8.18 25.07 11.91
C ARG A 42 -7.25 23.96 12.40
N ASP A 43 -6.83 23.06 11.51
CA ASP A 43 -5.84 22.04 11.82
C ASP A 43 -4.46 22.70 11.87
N SER A 44 -3.98 22.92 13.09
CA SER A 44 -2.70 23.59 13.36
C SER A 44 -1.53 22.81 12.75
N ALA A 45 -0.43 23.52 12.46
CA ALA A 45 0.84 22.94 12.01
C ALA A 45 1.45 21.89 12.97
N ASP A 46 0.89 21.75 14.17
CA ASP A 46 1.38 20.86 15.23
C ASP A 46 0.64 19.51 15.29
N LYS A 47 -0.25 19.21 14.33
CA LYS A 47 -0.94 17.92 14.26
C LYS A 47 -0.22 16.94 13.34
N LEU A 48 -0.37 15.65 13.66
CA LEU A 48 0.08 14.53 12.85
C LEU A 48 -1.13 13.87 12.17
N ILE A 49 -0.99 13.58 10.88
CA ILE A 49 -1.97 12.73 10.18
C ILE A 49 -1.56 11.28 10.42
N LEU A 50 -2.44 10.50 11.04
CA LEU A 50 -2.31 9.05 11.13
C LEU A 50 -3.21 8.43 10.07
N LEU A 51 -2.57 7.83 9.06
CA LEU A 51 -3.24 7.23 7.93
C LEU A 51 -3.21 5.71 8.05
N LEU A 52 -4.38 5.10 8.23
CA LEU A 52 -4.60 3.67 8.21
C LEU A 52 -4.95 3.20 6.79
N ILE A 53 -4.13 2.33 6.23
CA ILE A 53 -4.34 1.74 4.90
C ILE A 53 -4.58 0.24 5.06
N THR A 54 -5.72 -0.27 4.61
CA THR A 54 -6.03 -1.70 4.65
C THR A 54 -6.23 -2.26 3.25
N ASN A 55 -6.09 -3.58 3.11
CA ASN A 55 -6.38 -4.25 1.85
C ASN A 55 -7.88 -4.54 1.65
N ASP A 56 -8.78 -3.83 2.33
CA ASP A 56 -10.22 -4.00 2.11
C ASP A 56 -10.62 -3.64 0.66
N ASP A 57 -11.65 -4.30 0.11
CA ASP A 57 -12.14 -4.01 -1.24
C ASP A 57 -12.71 -2.58 -1.31
N PRO A 58 -12.13 -1.66 -2.07
CA PRO A 58 -12.51 -0.25 -2.06
C PRO A 58 -13.96 0.02 -2.51
N PHE A 59 -14.63 -0.93 -3.19
CA PHE A 59 -15.95 -0.72 -3.78
C PHE A 59 -17.09 -1.46 -3.06
N VAL A 60 -16.81 -2.13 -1.94
CA VAL A 60 -17.88 -2.68 -1.09
C VAL A 60 -18.56 -1.52 -0.36
N GLU A 61 -19.81 -1.25 -0.73
CA GLU A 61 -20.68 -0.30 -0.03
C GLU A 61 -21.11 -0.90 1.31
N ASN A 62 -20.80 -0.21 2.42
CA ASN A 62 -21.43 -0.49 3.70
C ASN A 62 -22.84 0.11 3.64
N SER A 63 -23.85 -0.65 4.06
CA SER A 63 -25.27 -0.27 4.02
C SER A 63 -25.66 0.87 4.97
N SER A 64 -24.71 1.55 5.61
CA SER A 64 -24.92 2.67 6.52
C SER A 64 -24.17 3.91 6.03
N HIS A 65 -24.81 5.08 6.11
CA HIS A 65 -24.25 6.40 5.80
C HIS A 65 -23.10 6.85 6.74
N GLU A 66 -22.45 5.91 7.43
CA GLU A 66 -21.33 6.15 8.33
C GLU A 66 -20.00 6.05 7.57
N PRO A 67 -18.95 6.76 8.03
CA PRO A 67 -17.59 6.57 7.52
C PRO A 67 -17.25 5.08 7.53
N ARG A 68 -16.69 4.59 6.41
CA ARG A 68 -16.36 3.17 6.27
C ARG A 68 -15.38 2.73 7.35
N SER A 69 -15.85 1.99 8.35
CA SER A 69 -14.96 1.30 9.28
C SER A 69 -14.18 0.22 8.51
N LEU A 70 -12.86 0.34 8.51
CA LEU A 70 -11.97 -0.70 8.00
C LEU A 70 -11.89 -1.84 9.01
N TRP A 71 -11.42 -3.02 8.59
CA TRP A 71 -11.49 -4.23 9.41
C TRP A 71 -10.77 -4.10 10.77
N CYS A 72 -9.68 -3.34 10.83
CA CYS A 72 -8.89 -3.12 12.05
C CYS A 72 -9.07 -1.75 12.69
N THR A 73 -10.02 -0.92 12.21
CA THR A 73 -10.28 0.41 12.78
C THR A 73 -10.51 0.37 14.30
N PRO A 74 -11.38 -0.52 14.85
CA PRO A 74 -11.62 -0.57 16.30
C PRO A 74 -10.37 -0.93 17.12
N LEU A 75 -9.48 -1.75 16.55
CA LEU A 75 -8.23 -2.15 17.22
C LEU A 75 -7.27 -0.96 17.32
N VAL A 76 -7.16 -0.18 16.24
CA VAL A 76 -6.31 1.02 16.21
C VAL A 76 -6.87 2.11 17.12
N GLU A 77 -8.20 2.28 17.16
CA GLU A 77 -8.86 3.23 18.07
C GLU A 77 -8.59 2.90 19.54
N SER A 78 -8.74 1.63 19.94
CA SER A 78 -8.43 1.18 21.30
C SER A 78 -6.99 1.54 21.69
N VAL A 79 -6.05 1.27 20.79
CA VAL A 79 -4.64 1.59 21.01
C VAL A 79 -4.41 3.11 21.10
N LEU A 80 -5.09 3.93 20.31
CA LEU A 80 -4.99 5.39 20.37
C LEU A 80 -5.59 5.97 21.66
N GLN A 81 -6.65 5.36 22.18
CA GLN A 81 -7.19 5.69 23.51
C GLN A 81 -6.16 5.39 24.60
N GLU A 82 -5.52 4.22 24.57
CA GLU A 82 -4.44 3.86 25.48
C GLU A 82 -3.23 4.82 25.37
N VAL A 83 -2.83 5.20 24.16
CA VAL A 83 -1.78 6.21 23.92
C VAL A 83 -2.16 7.55 24.56
N SER A 84 -3.42 7.97 24.41
CA SER A 84 -3.91 9.24 24.98
C SER A 84 -3.95 9.22 26.50
N GLN A 85 -4.09 8.05 27.12
CA GLN A 85 -3.98 7.86 28.57
C GLN A 85 -2.51 7.84 29.04
N ALA A 86 -1.61 7.26 28.24
CA ALA A 86 -0.17 7.19 28.55
C ALA A 86 0.57 8.52 28.31
N ARG A 87 0.12 9.33 27.36
CA ARG A 87 0.76 10.57 26.88
C ARG A 87 -0.28 11.69 26.74
N ASP A 88 -0.44 12.47 27.80
CA ASP A 88 -1.39 13.60 27.83
C ASP A 88 -1.11 14.66 26.74
N ASP A 89 0.15 14.84 26.34
CA ASP A 89 0.58 15.79 25.30
C ASP A 89 0.08 15.42 23.90
N LEU A 90 -0.34 14.17 23.70
CA LEU A 90 -0.85 13.65 22.42
C LEU A 90 -2.37 13.78 22.28
N LYS A 91 -3.07 14.21 23.34
CA LYS A 91 -4.51 14.47 23.27
C LYS A 91 -4.79 15.51 22.18
N GLU A 92 -5.66 15.14 21.24
CA GLU A 92 -6.06 15.97 20.09
C GLU A 92 -4.95 16.29 19.06
N LYS A 93 -3.81 15.59 19.10
CA LYS A 93 -2.70 15.78 18.15
C LYS A 93 -2.86 15.02 16.83
N PHE A 94 -3.84 14.13 16.73
CA PHE A 94 -4.00 13.28 15.55
C PHE A 94 -5.18 13.71 14.68
N ILE A 95 -4.93 13.71 13.37
CA ILE A 95 -5.96 13.68 12.33
C ILE A 95 -6.00 12.24 11.82
N LEU A 96 -7.12 11.55 12.02
CA LEU A 96 -7.24 10.14 11.66
C LEU A 96 -7.84 10.00 10.27
N GLN A 97 -7.11 9.34 9.38
CA GLN A 97 -7.53 9.10 8.02
C GLN A 97 -7.48 7.61 7.68
N SER A 98 -8.39 7.17 6.82
CA SER A 98 -8.51 5.77 6.44
C SER A 98 -8.55 5.58 4.92
N LEU A 99 -7.96 4.48 4.45
CA LEU A 99 -7.87 4.12 3.03
C LEU A 99 -8.04 2.61 2.81
N ALA A 100 -9.14 2.21 2.17
CA ALA A 100 -9.30 0.86 1.63
C ALA A 100 -8.56 0.78 0.27
N ALA A 101 -7.55 -0.08 0.18
CA ALA A 101 -6.60 -0.17 -0.92
C ALA A 101 -6.47 -1.60 -1.51
N GLY A 102 -7.48 -2.45 -1.31
CA GLY A 102 -7.49 -3.85 -1.75
C GLY A 102 -7.74 -4.07 -3.24
N THR A 103 -7.70 -5.34 -3.66
CA THR A 103 -8.15 -5.76 -4.99
C THR A 103 -9.68 -5.77 -5.01
N PRO A 104 -10.35 -4.96 -5.87
CA PRO A 104 -11.79 -4.93 -5.93
C PRO A 104 -12.34 -6.20 -6.58
N LYS A 105 -13.55 -6.62 -6.18
CA LYS A 105 -14.26 -7.75 -6.78
C LYS A 105 -14.40 -7.67 -8.31
N LEU A 106 -14.39 -6.47 -8.88
CA LEU A 106 -14.40 -6.24 -10.32
C LEU A 106 -13.15 -6.78 -11.04
N LEU A 107 -11.99 -6.82 -10.37
CA LEU A 107 -10.72 -7.28 -10.93
C LEU A 107 -10.33 -8.71 -10.49
N SER A 108 -11.18 -9.35 -9.68
CA SER A 108 -10.98 -10.71 -9.18
C SER A 108 -12.10 -11.67 -9.58
N ALA A 109 -12.80 -11.37 -10.69
CA ALA A 109 -13.96 -12.13 -11.18
C ALA A 109 -15.05 -12.36 -10.10
N GLY A 110 -15.28 -11.36 -9.25
CA GLY A 110 -16.27 -11.40 -8.19
C GLY A 110 -15.81 -12.07 -6.89
N LYS A 111 -14.58 -12.60 -6.82
CA LYS A 111 -14.06 -13.31 -5.65
C LYS A 111 -13.43 -12.35 -4.64
N ASP A 112 -13.60 -12.61 -3.35
CA ASP A 112 -12.82 -11.91 -2.33
C ASP A 112 -11.39 -12.44 -2.32
N ARG A 113 -10.43 -11.57 -2.67
CA ARG A 113 -9.00 -11.88 -2.74
C ARG A 113 -8.16 -11.09 -1.73
N ASN A 114 -8.83 -10.36 -0.86
CA ASN A 114 -8.19 -9.51 0.12
C ASN A 114 -7.88 -10.25 1.42
N LYS A 115 -7.94 -11.59 1.40
CA LYS A 115 -7.53 -12.44 2.51
C LYS A 115 -6.13 -13.00 2.29
N PRO A 116 -5.31 -13.11 3.35
CA PRO A 116 -5.57 -12.58 4.69
C PRO A 116 -5.52 -11.05 4.71
N GLU A 117 -6.15 -10.46 5.72
CA GLU A 117 -6.23 -9.01 5.92
C GLU A 117 -4.86 -8.43 6.23
N ARG A 118 -4.57 -7.25 5.71
CA ARG A 118 -3.30 -6.54 5.90
C ARG A 118 -3.56 -5.08 6.19
N ALA A 119 -2.67 -4.48 6.97
CA ALA A 119 -2.73 -3.08 7.35
C ALA A 119 -1.36 -2.42 7.21
N ILE A 120 -1.35 -1.13 6.92
CA ILE A 120 -0.19 -0.23 6.95
C ILE A 120 -0.64 1.01 7.70
N ILE A 121 0.22 1.49 8.60
CA ILE A 121 0.04 2.78 9.27
C ILE A 121 1.16 3.70 8.81
N ALA A 122 0.78 4.84 8.24
CA ALA A 122 1.70 5.92 7.93
C ALA A 122 1.39 7.11 8.83
N VAL A 123 2.44 7.73 9.37
CA VAL A 123 2.33 9.01 10.08
C VAL A 123 2.90 10.08 9.18
N CYS A 124 2.14 11.15 8.95
CA CYS A 124 2.55 12.29 8.12
C CYS A 124 2.37 13.61 8.88
N ASP A 125 3.02 14.66 8.41
CA ASP A 125 2.64 16.02 8.80
C ASP A 125 1.37 16.48 8.06
N THR A 126 0.90 17.70 8.36
CA THR A 126 -0.29 18.27 7.72
C THR A 126 -0.15 18.52 6.21
N ASN A 127 1.07 18.48 5.67
CA ASN A 127 1.38 18.59 4.25
C ASN A 127 1.60 17.22 3.59
N TYR A 128 1.25 16.13 4.28
CA TYR A 128 1.45 14.75 3.83
C TYR A 128 2.91 14.37 3.57
N ARG A 129 3.87 15.06 4.20
CA ARG A 129 5.26 14.56 4.23
C ARG A 129 5.32 13.35 5.15
N LEU A 130 5.89 12.24 4.68
CA LEU A 130 5.99 11.00 5.44
C LEU A 130 6.95 11.15 6.62
N LEU A 131 6.48 10.83 7.84
CA LEU A 131 7.23 10.93 9.09
C LEU A 131 7.41 9.60 9.83
N GLY A 132 6.55 8.61 9.56
CA GLY A 132 6.67 7.27 10.13
C GLY A 132 5.94 6.24 9.27
N LEU A 133 6.41 5.00 9.27
CA LEU A 133 5.82 3.91 8.50
C LEU A 133 5.89 2.59 9.28
N GLN A 134 4.76 1.90 9.37
CA GLN A 134 4.66 0.59 9.98
C GLN A 134 3.68 -0.29 9.20
N THR A 135 3.88 -1.60 9.22
CA THR A 135 2.91 -2.58 8.70
C THR A 135 2.30 -3.38 9.83
N GLY A 136 1.09 -3.89 9.66
CA GLY A 136 0.39 -4.66 10.69
C GLY A 136 -0.43 -3.79 11.63
N VAL A 137 -1.14 -4.44 12.55
CA VAL A 137 -1.98 -3.78 13.56
C VAL A 137 -1.11 -3.52 14.79
N PRO A 138 -0.92 -2.26 15.19
CA PRO A 138 -0.05 -1.85 16.28
C PRO A 138 -0.61 -2.35 17.62
N GLU A 139 0.29 -2.70 18.54
CA GLU A 139 0.01 -2.65 19.97
C GLU A 139 0.44 -1.28 20.53
N LEU A 140 0.11 -0.99 21.80
CA LEU A 140 0.46 0.26 22.48
C LEU A 140 1.95 0.62 22.33
N SER A 141 2.85 -0.33 22.61
CA SER A 141 4.29 -0.12 22.51
C SER A 141 4.74 0.26 21.09
N ASN A 142 4.20 -0.41 20.08
CA ASN A 142 4.51 -0.14 18.68
C ASN A 142 4.00 1.24 18.25
N MET A 143 2.77 1.59 18.63
CA MET A 143 2.20 2.90 18.30
C MET A 143 2.99 4.04 18.95
N LEU A 144 3.39 3.90 20.22
CA LEU A 144 4.22 4.90 20.89
C LEU A 144 5.58 5.08 20.18
N THR A 145 6.26 3.98 19.85
CA THR A 145 7.52 4.05 19.08
C THR A 145 7.32 4.72 17.72
N LEU A 146 6.25 4.38 16.99
CA LEU A 146 5.95 5.00 15.70
C LEU A 146 5.70 6.52 15.82
N ILE A 147 5.02 6.96 16.87
CA ILE A 147 4.76 8.38 17.14
C ILE A 147 6.06 9.10 17.51
N GLU A 148 6.89 8.52 18.36
CA GLU A 148 8.19 9.09 18.76
C GLU A 148 9.14 9.21 17.56
N ASP A 149 9.18 8.17 16.73
CA ASP A 149 9.92 8.15 15.47
C ASP A 149 9.45 9.27 14.52
N ALA A 150 8.13 9.47 14.42
CA ALA A 150 7.55 10.53 13.61
C ALA A 150 7.84 11.94 14.16
N GLN A 151 7.81 12.11 15.49
CA GLN A 151 8.18 13.36 16.15
C GLN A 151 9.66 13.68 15.92
N PHE A 152 10.54 12.68 16.03
CA PHE A 152 11.96 12.81 15.74
C PHE A 152 12.21 13.22 14.28
N ALA A 153 11.61 12.51 13.32
CA ALA A 153 11.72 12.84 11.91
C ALA A 153 11.18 14.24 11.61
N SER A 154 10.04 14.61 12.19
CA SER A 154 9.44 15.95 12.05
C SER A 154 10.37 17.04 12.57
N ALA A 155 10.97 16.86 13.74
CA ALA A 155 11.87 17.83 14.35
C ALA A 155 13.11 18.08 13.47
N LEU A 156 13.70 17.03 12.91
CA LEU A 156 14.83 17.16 11.99
C LEU A 156 14.43 17.83 10.67
N LEU A 157 13.33 17.38 10.05
CA LEU A 157 12.87 17.93 8.78
C LEU A 157 12.44 19.40 8.87
N ASN A 158 11.93 19.84 10.03
CA ASN A 158 11.48 21.21 10.28
C ASN A 158 12.54 22.10 10.96
N ALA A 159 13.74 21.59 11.26
CA ALA A 159 14.80 22.39 11.85
C ALA A 159 15.15 23.60 10.94
N PRO A 160 15.34 24.81 11.52
CA PRO A 160 15.51 26.04 10.76
C PRO A 160 16.67 25.93 9.76
N GLU A 161 16.37 26.23 8.50
CA GLU A 161 17.31 26.09 7.40
C GLU A 161 18.52 27.02 7.55
N GLY A 162 19.70 26.44 7.75
CA GLY A 162 20.86 26.96 7.03
C GLY A 162 20.66 26.60 5.57
N LYS A 163 20.70 27.57 4.65
CA LYS A 163 20.57 27.40 3.18
C LYS A 163 21.64 26.48 2.53
N ASN A 164 22.38 25.70 3.31
CA ASN A 164 23.54 24.94 2.89
C ASN A 164 23.20 23.45 2.79
N GLN A 165 23.53 22.85 1.65
CA GLN A 165 23.38 21.42 1.33
C GLN A 165 23.95 20.48 2.41
N LYS A 166 25.01 20.91 3.12
CA LYS A 166 25.59 20.18 4.26
C LYS A 166 24.60 19.94 5.39
N ALA A 167 23.71 20.89 5.67
CA ALA A 167 22.70 20.76 6.73
C ALA A 167 21.54 19.83 6.33
N ALA A 168 21.24 19.69 5.04
CA ALA A 168 20.27 18.71 4.55
C ALA A 168 20.84 17.28 4.59
N ARG A 169 22.09 17.10 4.13
CA ARG A 169 22.81 15.82 4.21
C ARG A 169 22.95 15.35 5.67
N HIS A 170 23.38 16.24 6.57
CA HIS A 170 23.49 15.92 8.00
C HIS A 170 22.18 15.41 8.62
N ARG A 171 21.03 15.97 8.21
CA ARG A 171 19.72 15.52 8.71
C ARG A 171 19.35 14.13 8.17
N ALA A 172 19.61 13.87 6.89
CA ALA A 172 19.40 12.54 6.32
C ALA A 172 20.34 11.50 6.97
N ASP A 173 21.58 11.87 7.27
CA ASP A 173 22.55 11.04 7.98
C ASP A 173 22.07 10.72 9.40
N GLU A 174 21.56 11.72 10.13
CA GLU A 174 21.01 11.53 11.48
C GLU A 174 19.81 10.57 11.48
N ILE A 175 18.86 10.73 10.54
CA ILE A 175 17.74 9.80 10.38
C ILE A 175 18.27 8.40 10.06
N THR A 176 19.19 8.28 9.12
CA THR A 176 19.77 6.98 8.73
C THR A 176 20.45 6.30 9.91
N GLN A 177 21.28 7.02 10.67
CA GLN A 177 21.96 6.48 11.85
C GLN A 177 20.99 6.06 12.94
N TYR A 178 19.94 6.86 13.20
CA TYR A 178 18.93 6.57 14.20
C TYR A 178 18.17 5.26 13.92
N TYR A 179 17.81 5.01 12.66
CA TYR A 179 17.15 3.75 12.27
C TYR A 179 18.14 2.58 12.18
N ALA A 180 19.36 2.80 11.70
CA ALA A 180 20.39 1.76 11.61
C ALA A 180 20.74 1.13 12.98
N GLN A 181 20.66 1.89 14.09
CA GLN A 181 20.90 1.39 15.44
C GLN A 181 19.93 0.29 15.89
N ARG A 182 18.72 0.25 15.31
CA ARG A 182 17.66 -0.71 15.64
C ARG A 182 17.60 -1.88 14.66
N LEU A 183 18.30 -1.77 13.53
CA LEU A 183 18.35 -2.81 12.52
C LEU A 183 19.31 -3.94 12.93
N PRO A 184 18.92 -5.21 12.72
CA PRO A 184 19.88 -6.31 12.77
C PRO A 184 21.00 -6.06 11.75
N ARG A 185 22.22 -6.54 12.05
CA ARG A 185 23.43 -6.31 11.25
C ARG A 185 23.22 -6.43 9.73
N LEU A 186 22.59 -7.51 9.29
CA LEU A 186 22.34 -7.77 7.87
C LEU A 186 21.46 -6.70 7.21
N TRP A 187 20.44 -6.21 7.92
CA TRP A 187 19.58 -5.12 7.45
C TRP A 187 20.32 -3.78 7.44
N SER A 188 21.13 -3.51 8.46
CA SER A 188 21.93 -2.29 8.53
C SER A 188 22.98 -2.22 7.43
N GLU A 189 23.66 -3.33 7.11
CA GLU A 189 24.63 -3.40 6.02
C GLU A 189 23.97 -3.14 4.66
N ALA A 190 22.80 -3.76 4.42
CA ALA A 190 22.04 -3.54 3.20
C ALA A 190 21.52 -2.11 3.06
N GLN A 191 21.02 -1.51 4.15
CA GLN A 191 20.58 -0.12 4.15
C GLN A 191 21.73 0.81 3.78
N GLN A 192 22.91 0.63 4.38
CA GLN A 192 24.10 1.44 4.07
C GLN A 192 24.52 1.31 2.61
N GLU A 193 24.47 0.10 2.04
CA GLU A 193 24.77 -0.12 0.62
C GLU A 193 23.78 0.60 -0.29
N ILE A 194 22.47 0.54 0.02
CA ILE A 194 21.44 1.22 -0.76
C ILE A 194 21.58 2.74 -0.66
N VAL A 195 21.85 3.28 0.53
CA VAL A 195 22.10 4.71 0.75
C VAL A 195 23.32 5.15 -0.09
N ALA A 196 24.44 4.45 0.02
CA ALA A 196 25.66 4.78 -0.74
C ALA A 196 25.45 4.75 -2.26
N LYS A 197 24.72 3.76 -2.78
CA LYS A 197 24.35 3.69 -4.21
C LYS A 197 23.47 4.87 -4.62
N THR A 198 22.49 5.23 -3.79
CA THR A 198 21.57 6.34 -4.06
C THR A 198 22.30 7.68 -4.09
N GLU A 199 23.31 7.87 -3.24
CA GLU A 199 24.16 9.05 -3.22
C GLU A 199 25.07 9.15 -4.46
N GLN A 200 25.66 8.03 -4.90
CA GLN A 200 26.47 7.99 -6.11
C GLN A 200 25.65 8.36 -7.35
N ASP A 201 24.44 7.80 -7.50
CA ASP A 201 23.53 8.13 -8.58
C ASP A 201 23.13 9.63 -8.56
N ALA A 202 23.01 10.23 -7.37
CA ALA A 202 22.69 11.64 -7.23
C ALA A 202 23.85 12.56 -7.62
N ASP A 203 25.10 12.20 -7.29
CA ASP A 203 26.29 12.95 -7.67
C ASP A 203 26.55 12.87 -9.20
N ASP A 204 26.21 11.76 -9.86
CA ASP A 204 26.28 11.62 -11.34
C ASP A 204 25.17 12.41 -12.08
N GLU A 205 23.97 12.53 -11.51
CA GLU A 205 22.88 13.38 -12.01
C GLU A 205 23.06 14.89 -11.67
N SER A 206 24.04 15.24 -10.83
CA SER A 206 24.14 16.55 -10.15
C SER A 206 24.60 17.75 -11.00
N VAL A 207 24.74 17.64 -12.32
CA VAL A 207 25.04 18.83 -13.15
C VAL A 207 23.88 19.85 -13.15
N LYS A 208 22.64 19.51 -12.72
CA LYS A 208 21.48 20.44 -12.81
C LYS A 208 20.37 20.40 -11.74
N SER A 209 20.49 19.77 -10.57
CA SER A 209 19.36 19.78 -9.60
C SER A 209 19.77 20.07 -8.16
N THR A 210 19.39 21.27 -7.72
CA THR A 210 19.47 21.81 -6.35
C THR A 210 18.35 21.25 -5.48
N SER A 211 18.61 20.18 -4.72
CA SER A 211 17.94 19.82 -3.45
C SER A 211 18.30 18.37 -3.10
N VAL A 212 19.04 18.16 -2.00
CA VAL A 212 19.34 16.83 -1.44
C VAL A 212 18.20 16.35 -0.51
N THR A 213 17.14 17.14 -0.36
CA THR A 213 15.89 16.74 0.28
C THR A 213 14.89 16.30 -0.78
N SER A 214 14.64 14.98 -0.86
CA SER A 214 13.38 14.34 -1.30
C SER A 214 12.72 14.72 -2.65
N THR A 215 13.29 15.59 -3.49
CA THR A 215 12.56 16.09 -4.68
C THR A 215 12.56 15.14 -5.88
N ASN A 216 13.38 14.09 -5.91
CA ASN A 216 13.47 13.17 -7.04
C ASN A 216 13.31 11.70 -6.65
N LEU A 217 12.46 11.38 -5.67
CA LEU A 217 12.06 9.99 -5.46
C LEU A 217 11.17 9.55 -6.62
N THR A 218 11.73 8.86 -7.59
CA THR A 218 10.97 8.35 -8.73
C THR A 218 10.41 6.96 -8.44
N ARG A 219 9.34 6.58 -9.13
CA ARG A 219 8.80 5.20 -9.11
C ARG A 219 9.90 4.16 -9.39
N ARG A 220 10.85 4.46 -10.28
CA ARG A 220 11.98 3.57 -10.59
C ARG A 220 12.99 3.47 -9.44
N LYS A 221 13.34 4.58 -8.78
CA LYS A 221 14.23 4.56 -7.60
C LYS A 221 13.60 3.75 -6.47
N LEU A 222 12.30 3.95 -6.20
CA LEU A 222 11.54 3.11 -5.26
C LEU A 222 11.55 1.62 -5.63
N ALA A 223 11.40 1.29 -6.92
CA ALA A 223 11.46 -0.09 -7.38
C ALA A 223 12.80 -0.75 -7.05
N ASN A 224 13.93 -0.08 -7.35
CA ASN A 224 15.27 -0.59 -7.09
C ASN A 224 15.52 -0.81 -5.58
N ILE A 225 15.13 0.16 -4.75
CA ILE A 225 15.22 0.06 -3.29
C ILE A 225 14.39 -1.13 -2.80
N GLY A 226 13.15 -1.23 -3.30
CA GLY A 226 12.22 -2.30 -2.95
C GLY A 226 12.72 -3.69 -3.34
N GLU A 227 13.33 -3.84 -4.52
CA GLU A 227 13.91 -5.10 -4.99
C GLU A 227 15.06 -5.55 -4.08
N ALA A 228 15.98 -4.64 -3.76
CA ALA A 228 17.11 -4.92 -2.87
C ALA A 228 16.65 -5.36 -1.46
N LEU A 229 15.64 -4.69 -0.90
CA LEU A 229 15.11 -5.03 0.42
C LEU A 229 14.23 -6.29 0.42
N ASP A 230 13.61 -6.66 -0.71
CA ASP A 230 12.70 -7.81 -0.77
C ASP A 230 13.42 -9.15 -0.66
N GLU A 231 14.58 -9.28 -1.28
CA GLU A 231 15.39 -10.50 -1.18
C GLU A 231 15.81 -10.77 0.27
N ILE A 232 16.24 -9.71 0.95
CA ILE A 232 16.62 -9.74 2.36
C ILE A 232 15.41 -10.06 3.24
N TYR A 233 14.29 -9.41 2.98
CA TYR A 233 13.04 -9.65 3.69
C TYR A 233 12.64 -11.12 3.61
N LEU A 234 12.58 -11.67 2.40
CA LEU A 234 12.20 -13.07 2.18
C LEU A 234 13.18 -14.04 2.85
N ALA A 235 14.49 -13.78 2.78
CA ALA A 235 15.48 -14.62 3.47
C ALA A 235 15.31 -14.58 4.99
N ASP A 236 15.09 -13.39 5.56
CA ASP A 236 14.92 -13.19 6.98
C ASP A 236 13.63 -13.83 7.53
N VAL A 237 12.48 -13.62 6.88
CA VAL A 237 11.21 -14.22 7.33
C VAL A 237 11.19 -15.74 7.18
N LYS A 238 11.82 -16.29 6.13
CA LYS A 238 11.99 -17.74 6.00
C LYS A 238 12.77 -18.31 7.17
N ARG A 239 13.82 -17.61 7.61
CA ARG A 239 14.63 -18.02 8.76
C ARG A 239 13.90 -17.84 10.10
N ARG A 240 13.29 -16.66 10.34
CA ARG A 240 12.60 -16.35 11.62
C ARG A 240 11.36 -17.19 11.83
N PHE A 241 10.61 -17.50 10.76
CA PHE A 241 9.30 -18.15 10.85
C PHE A 241 9.26 -19.55 10.23
N SER A 242 10.40 -20.06 9.77
CA SER A 242 10.56 -21.40 9.16
C SER A 242 9.63 -21.63 7.96
N LEU A 243 9.57 -20.65 7.05
CA LEU A 243 8.74 -20.70 5.84
C LEU A 243 9.53 -21.38 4.71
N ASN A 244 9.15 -22.60 4.33
CA ASN A 244 9.88 -23.43 3.36
C ASN A 244 9.01 -23.95 2.20
N GLU A 245 7.68 -23.87 2.31
CA GLU A 245 6.72 -24.42 1.36
C GLU A 245 5.98 -23.33 0.59
N PRO A 246 5.44 -23.59 -0.61
CA PRO A 246 4.60 -22.63 -1.33
C PRO A 246 3.34 -22.19 -0.56
N SER A 247 2.80 -23.06 0.28
CA SER A 247 1.68 -22.80 1.20
C SER A 247 2.02 -21.72 2.24
N ASP A 248 3.30 -21.53 2.55
CA ASP A 248 3.76 -20.57 3.55
C ASP A 248 3.58 -19.11 3.12
N LEU A 249 3.28 -18.84 1.85
CA LEU A 249 2.94 -17.47 1.40
C LEU A 249 1.67 -16.96 2.07
N LEU A 250 0.67 -17.83 2.28
CA LEU A 250 -0.54 -17.47 3.02
C LEU A 250 -0.22 -17.24 4.50
N ARG A 251 0.62 -18.10 5.07
CA ARG A 251 1.07 -17.98 6.46
C ARG A 251 1.85 -16.68 6.68
N LEU A 252 2.73 -16.30 5.75
CA LEU A 252 3.48 -15.05 5.76
C LEU A 252 2.53 -13.86 5.84
N ALA A 253 1.50 -13.83 4.98
CA ALA A 253 0.56 -12.73 4.96
C ALA A 253 -0.29 -12.64 6.24
N VAL A 254 -0.53 -13.76 6.95
CA VAL A 254 -1.17 -13.74 8.29
C VAL A 254 -0.22 -13.18 9.34
N ILE A 255 1.03 -13.65 9.40
CA ILE A 255 1.98 -13.17 10.43
C ILE A 255 2.34 -11.70 10.22
N GLU A 256 2.31 -11.19 8.99
CA GLU A 256 2.50 -9.76 8.68
C GLU A 256 1.42 -8.84 9.28
N GLN A 257 0.33 -9.38 9.83
CA GLN A 257 -0.58 -8.61 10.68
C GLN A 257 0.10 -8.14 11.97
N HIS A 258 1.16 -8.82 12.42
CA HIS A 258 1.94 -8.43 13.59
C HIS A 258 3.08 -7.45 13.20
N PRO A 259 3.19 -6.27 13.84
CA PRO A 259 4.12 -5.22 13.42
C PRO A 259 5.59 -5.62 13.32
N GLN A 260 6.05 -6.43 14.27
CA GLN A 260 7.44 -6.89 14.34
C GLN A 260 7.89 -7.75 13.13
N VAL A 261 6.97 -8.28 12.32
CA VAL A 261 7.35 -9.11 11.17
C VAL A 261 8.05 -8.28 10.10
N ARG A 262 7.50 -7.12 9.74
CA ARG A 262 8.06 -6.24 8.71
C ARG A 262 8.81 -5.03 9.26
N GLN A 263 8.85 -4.85 10.59
CA GLN A 263 9.55 -3.72 11.20
C GLN A 263 10.97 -3.50 10.64
N PRO A 264 11.84 -4.54 10.49
CA PRO A 264 13.17 -4.32 9.90
C PRO A 264 13.14 -3.79 8.47
N TRP A 265 12.13 -4.17 7.69
CA TRP A 265 11.95 -3.66 6.33
C TRP A 265 11.48 -2.19 6.36
N CYS A 266 10.55 -1.85 7.25
CA CYS A 266 10.09 -0.47 7.46
C CYS A 266 11.23 0.44 7.92
N ASP A 267 12.02 0.01 8.90
CA ASP A 267 13.17 0.74 9.42
C ASP A 267 14.28 0.89 8.36
N ALA A 268 14.45 -0.11 7.49
CA ALA A 268 15.43 -0.07 6.41
C ALA A 268 15.03 0.91 5.29
N ILE A 269 13.76 0.92 4.89
CA ILE A 269 13.28 1.79 3.80
C ILE A 269 13.05 3.23 4.27
N PHE A 270 12.64 3.43 5.53
CA PHE A 270 12.15 4.72 5.99
C PHE A 270 13.13 5.89 5.76
N PRO A 271 14.43 5.80 6.06
CA PRO A 271 15.37 6.89 5.81
C PRO A 271 15.46 7.35 4.34
N LEU A 272 15.11 6.46 3.39
CA LEU A 272 15.12 6.74 1.95
C LEU A 272 13.84 7.44 1.46
N VAL A 273 12.77 7.41 2.27
CA VAL A 273 11.45 7.94 1.92
C VAL A 273 10.93 8.99 2.90
N ALA A 274 11.65 9.23 4.00
CA ALA A 274 11.32 10.24 4.99
C ALA A 274 11.20 11.64 4.36
N GLY A 275 10.17 12.38 4.74
CA GLY A 275 9.90 13.73 4.26
C GLY A 275 9.42 13.83 2.81
N THR A 276 9.21 12.70 2.12
CA THR A 276 8.63 12.69 0.76
C THR A 276 7.12 12.92 0.81
N ASP A 277 6.55 13.46 -0.28
CA ASP A 277 5.11 13.60 -0.40
C ASP A 277 4.44 12.22 -0.52
N PHE A 278 3.76 11.82 0.56
CA PHE A 278 3.10 10.53 0.64
C PHE A 278 1.91 10.44 -0.32
N GLN A 279 1.24 11.56 -0.65
CA GLN A 279 0.12 11.53 -1.61
C GLN A 279 0.57 11.05 -2.99
N THR A 280 1.79 11.41 -3.39
CA THR A 280 2.37 11.01 -4.67
C THR A 280 2.89 9.57 -4.66
N HIS A 281 3.40 9.08 -3.53
CA HIS A 281 4.15 7.82 -3.49
C HIS A 281 3.44 6.65 -2.79
N TRP A 282 2.31 6.86 -2.11
CA TRP A 282 1.65 5.82 -1.31
C TRP A 282 1.35 4.55 -2.12
N GLN A 283 0.88 4.67 -3.36
CA GLN A 283 0.57 3.51 -4.22
C GLN A 283 1.80 2.62 -4.42
N SER A 284 2.95 3.26 -4.69
CA SER A 284 4.21 2.55 -4.92
C SER A 284 4.68 1.86 -3.63
N LEU A 285 4.59 2.53 -2.49
CA LEU A 285 4.97 1.95 -1.19
C LEU A 285 4.06 0.78 -0.80
N VAL A 286 2.75 0.95 -0.91
CA VAL A 286 1.78 -0.11 -0.64
C VAL A 286 2.00 -1.30 -1.58
N GLU A 287 2.26 -1.05 -2.86
CA GLU A 287 2.55 -2.11 -3.84
C GLU A 287 3.86 -2.84 -3.54
N LEU A 288 4.91 -2.14 -3.10
CA LEU A 288 6.16 -2.76 -2.64
C LEU A 288 5.96 -3.64 -1.41
N ILE A 289 5.07 -3.22 -0.50
CA ILE A 289 4.75 -3.95 0.72
C ILE A 289 3.89 -5.17 0.38
N TRP A 290 2.81 -4.96 -0.35
CA TRP A 290 1.81 -6.00 -0.56
C TRP A 290 2.06 -6.90 -1.78
N LYS A 291 2.98 -6.51 -2.66
CA LYS A 291 3.26 -7.15 -3.94
C LYS A 291 2.04 -7.22 -4.86
N ARG A 292 1.10 -6.28 -4.69
CA ARG A 292 -0.13 -6.16 -5.47
C ARG A 292 -0.44 -4.69 -5.69
N SER A 293 -0.96 -4.36 -6.87
CA SER A 293 -1.35 -2.99 -7.19
C SER A 293 -2.56 -2.56 -6.35
N PRO A 294 -2.41 -1.55 -5.49
CA PRO A 294 -3.53 -1.08 -4.68
C PRO A 294 -4.55 -0.37 -5.56
N VAL A 295 -5.83 -0.56 -5.23
CA VAL A 295 -6.94 0.17 -5.84
C VAL A 295 -7.74 0.82 -4.71
N THR A 296 -8.12 2.07 -4.89
CA THR A 296 -8.91 2.83 -3.92
C THR A 296 -10.15 3.43 -4.58
N GLU A 297 -11.00 4.04 -3.77
CA GLU A 297 -12.17 4.78 -4.26
C GLU A 297 -11.81 6.15 -4.90
N SER A 298 -10.52 6.50 -5.03
CA SER A 298 -10.10 7.84 -5.43
C SER A 298 -10.39 8.20 -6.91
N ASN A 299 -10.22 9.52 -7.19
CA ASN A 299 -10.81 10.30 -8.28
C ASN A 299 -10.99 9.61 -9.63
N HIS A 300 -12.18 9.83 -10.19
CA HIS A 300 -12.56 9.45 -11.54
C HIS A 300 -11.57 10.03 -12.56
N ASP A 301 -10.92 9.15 -13.34
CA ASP A 301 -10.12 9.55 -14.50
C ASP A 301 -11.06 9.96 -15.63
N GLN A 302 -11.61 11.18 -15.52
CA GLN A 302 -12.59 11.72 -16.45
C GLN A 302 -12.09 11.68 -17.91
N PRO A 303 -10.82 12.04 -18.23
CA PRO A 303 -10.28 11.88 -19.58
C PRO A 303 -10.36 10.43 -20.11
N LEU A 304 -10.06 9.43 -19.28
CA LEU A 304 -10.15 8.02 -19.68
C LEU A 304 -11.61 7.59 -19.89
N ILE A 305 -12.53 8.06 -19.06
CA ILE A 305 -13.97 7.79 -19.17
C ILE A 305 -14.56 8.37 -20.46
N GLU A 306 -14.23 9.62 -20.79
CA GLU A 306 -14.64 10.25 -22.05
C GLU A 306 -13.99 9.59 -23.28
N TRP A 307 -12.75 9.10 -23.13
CA TRP A 307 -12.11 8.30 -24.16
C TRP A 307 -12.85 6.97 -24.36
N TRP A 308 -13.27 6.29 -23.29
CA TRP A 308 -14.04 5.06 -23.37
C TRP A 308 -15.36 5.29 -24.12
N ASP A 309 -16.13 6.31 -23.73
CA ASP A 309 -17.46 6.59 -24.31
C ASP A 309 -17.40 6.86 -25.82
N ARG A 310 -16.33 7.51 -26.29
CA ARG A 310 -16.13 7.76 -27.72
C ARG A 310 -15.80 6.50 -28.53
N ASN A 311 -15.30 5.45 -27.90
CA ASN A 311 -14.72 4.30 -28.61
C ASN A 311 -15.48 2.99 -28.40
N ALA A 312 -15.87 2.65 -27.18
CA ALA A 312 -16.31 1.31 -26.80
C ALA A 312 -17.66 0.87 -27.42
N ALA A 313 -18.50 1.82 -27.85
CA ALA A 313 -19.76 1.50 -28.50
C ALA A 313 -19.58 0.90 -29.91
N SER A 314 -18.61 1.42 -30.67
CA SER A 314 -18.44 1.11 -32.09
C SER A 314 -17.17 0.33 -32.40
N ASN A 315 -16.16 0.41 -31.53
CA ASN A 315 -14.84 -0.14 -31.77
C ASN A 315 -14.48 -1.19 -30.72
N THR A 316 -13.61 -2.12 -31.10
CA THR A 316 -12.92 -2.96 -30.12
C THR A 316 -11.92 -2.08 -29.36
N VAL A 317 -12.00 -2.10 -28.04
CA VAL A 317 -11.11 -1.35 -27.15
C VAL A 317 -10.13 -2.30 -26.50
N VAL A 318 -8.86 -1.90 -26.45
CA VAL A 318 -7.81 -2.66 -25.76
C VAL A 318 -7.17 -1.79 -24.68
N PHE A 319 -7.17 -2.32 -23.46
CA PHE A 319 -6.36 -1.81 -22.37
C PHE A 319 -5.10 -2.65 -22.21
N SER A 320 -3.94 -2.01 -22.14
CA SER A 320 -2.70 -2.62 -21.64
C SER A 320 -2.58 -2.27 -20.16
N ILE A 321 -2.57 -3.28 -19.30
CA ILE A 321 -2.45 -3.10 -17.85
C ILE A 321 -0.98 -2.85 -17.51
N GLU A 322 -0.71 -1.79 -16.77
CA GLU A 322 0.63 -1.54 -16.24
C GLU A 322 1.05 -2.65 -15.26
N PRO A 323 2.28 -3.16 -15.37
CA PRO A 323 2.79 -4.10 -14.39
C PRO A 323 3.02 -3.39 -13.03
N PRO A 324 3.04 -4.16 -11.93
CA PRO A 324 3.57 -3.68 -10.67
C PRO A 324 5.01 -3.17 -10.81
N ILE A 325 5.39 -2.30 -9.90
CA ILE A 325 6.60 -1.50 -9.83
C ILE A 325 7.86 -2.34 -9.87
N LEU A 326 7.91 -3.47 -9.16
CA LEU A 326 9.06 -4.38 -9.20
C LEU A 326 9.23 -5.04 -10.57
N ASP A 327 8.13 -5.34 -11.26
CA ASP A 327 8.19 -5.89 -12.60
C ASP A 327 8.43 -4.83 -13.68
N SER A 328 8.22 -3.54 -13.36
CA SER A 328 8.54 -2.43 -14.28
C SER A 328 10.04 -2.28 -14.53
N LEU A 329 10.89 -2.84 -13.66
CA LEU A 329 12.35 -2.93 -13.85
C LEU A 329 12.73 -3.92 -14.94
N ARG A 330 11.86 -4.88 -15.25
CA ARG A 330 12.09 -5.89 -16.29
C ARG A 330 11.71 -5.31 -17.64
N ARG A 331 12.47 -5.64 -18.69
CA ARG A 331 12.16 -5.20 -20.06
C ARG A 331 10.74 -5.62 -20.43
N TRP A 332 9.92 -4.64 -20.83
CA TRP A 332 8.54 -4.83 -21.23
C TRP A 332 8.32 -4.41 -22.69
N PRO A 333 7.64 -5.21 -23.53
CA PRO A 333 7.28 -6.60 -23.29
C PRO A 333 8.53 -7.48 -23.14
N PRO A 334 8.48 -8.59 -22.37
CA PRO A 334 9.63 -9.48 -22.21
C PRO A 334 10.13 -9.97 -23.57
N ILE A 335 11.44 -10.18 -23.66
CA ILE A 335 12.06 -10.84 -24.82
C ILE A 335 11.47 -12.25 -24.84
N ASN A 336 10.83 -12.64 -25.96
CA ASN A 336 10.13 -13.91 -26.09
C ASN A 336 10.94 -15.06 -25.47
N VAL A 337 10.39 -15.71 -24.43
CA VAL A 337 11.11 -16.77 -23.68
C VAL A 337 10.83 -18.16 -24.25
N ASP A 338 9.85 -18.31 -25.14
CA ASP A 338 9.46 -19.62 -25.66
C ASP A 338 9.95 -19.91 -27.08
N ASN A 339 10.58 -21.07 -27.24
CA ASN A 339 10.85 -21.74 -28.54
C ASN A 339 9.57 -21.97 -29.39
N ALA A 340 8.37 -21.78 -28.82
CA ALA A 340 7.10 -21.79 -29.57
C ALA A 340 6.90 -20.54 -30.42
N ALA A 341 7.44 -19.38 -29.99
CA ALA A 341 7.48 -18.17 -30.80
C ALA A 341 8.35 -18.34 -32.05
N ASP A 342 9.34 -19.24 -32.04
CA ASP A 342 10.18 -19.55 -33.20
C ASP A 342 9.43 -20.27 -34.33
N ARG A 343 8.37 -21.04 -34.02
CA ARG A 343 7.57 -21.73 -35.05
C ARG A 343 6.56 -20.82 -35.78
N LEU A 344 6.07 -19.76 -35.12
CA LEU A 344 5.07 -18.85 -35.69
C LEU A 344 5.59 -17.42 -35.92
N LYS A 345 6.79 -17.08 -35.45
CA LYS A 345 7.40 -15.73 -35.45
C LYS A 345 6.49 -14.62 -34.89
N LEU A 346 5.50 -14.96 -34.05
CA LEU A 346 4.56 -14.01 -33.48
C LEU A 346 4.66 -14.05 -31.95
N GLY A 347 5.22 -13.00 -31.37
CA GLY A 347 5.44 -12.84 -29.94
C GLY A 347 4.61 -11.73 -29.30
N TRP A 348 4.98 -11.38 -28.07
CA TRP A 348 4.30 -10.31 -27.30
C TRP A 348 4.38 -8.94 -27.99
N ARG A 349 5.51 -8.64 -28.63
CA ARG A 349 5.67 -7.42 -29.45
C ARG A 349 4.69 -7.37 -30.63
N ASP A 350 4.45 -8.50 -31.28
CA ASP A 350 3.51 -8.56 -32.41
C ASP A 350 2.07 -8.38 -31.95
N LEU A 351 1.72 -8.91 -30.77
CA LEU A 351 0.43 -8.69 -30.15
C LEU A 351 0.23 -7.21 -29.82
N GLU A 352 1.21 -6.56 -29.21
CA GLU A 352 1.17 -5.12 -28.90
C GLU A 352 1.02 -4.28 -30.16
N ASN A 353 1.82 -4.56 -31.20
CA ASN A 353 1.72 -3.88 -32.50
C ASN A 353 0.35 -4.04 -33.18
N VAL A 354 -0.34 -5.15 -32.94
CA VAL A 354 -1.70 -5.38 -33.46
C VAL A 354 -2.73 -4.70 -32.57
N ALA A 355 -2.56 -4.74 -31.25
CA ALA A 355 -3.43 -4.06 -30.28
C ALA A 355 -3.42 -2.54 -30.47
N ALA A 356 -2.26 -1.95 -30.77
CA ALA A 356 -2.11 -0.52 -31.03
C ALA A 356 -2.84 -0.01 -32.30
N LYS A 357 -3.37 -0.92 -33.14
CA LYS A 357 -4.15 -0.56 -34.35
C LYS A 357 -5.64 -0.35 -34.09
N VAL A 358 -6.12 -0.70 -32.92
CA VAL A 358 -7.48 -0.38 -32.45
C VAL A 358 -7.39 0.68 -31.36
N PRO A 359 -8.50 1.30 -30.91
CA PRO A 359 -8.48 2.16 -29.73
C PRO A 359 -7.77 1.49 -28.55
N PHE A 360 -6.59 2.02 -28.22
CA PHE A 360 -5.63 1.41 -27.31
C PHE A 360 -5.20 2.42 -26.24
N ARG A 361 -5.14 1.97 -24.98
CA ARG A 361 -4.64 2.77 -23.85
C ARG A 361 -3.83 1.90 -22.89
N HIS A 362 -2.74 2.45 -22.39
CA HIS A 362 -2.10 1.94 -21.19
C HIS A 362 -2.87 2.45 -19.97
N VAL A 363 -3.15 1.57 -19.02
CA VAL A 363 -3.92 1.88 -17.82
C VAL A 363 -3.33 1.18 -16.61
N THR A 364 -3.41 1.82 -15.44
CA THR A 364 -3.18 1.20 -14.14
C THR A 364 -4.35 0.30 -13.74
N HIS A 365 -4.16 -0.56 -12.73
CA HIS A 365 -5.26 -1.31 -12.12
C HIS A 365 -6.35 -0.38 -11.56
N GLN A 366 -5.95 0.76 -10.96
CA GLN A 366 -6.88 1.80 -10.50
C GLN A 366 -7.76 2.31 -11.64
N GLN A 367 -7.15 2.72 -12.75
CA GLN A 367 -7.87 3.24 -13.91
C GLN A 367 -8.82 2.20 -14.52
N LEU A 368 -8.37 0.95 -14.67
CA LEU A 368 -9.21 -0.14 -15.16
C LEU A 368 -10.41 -0.39 -14.23
N ALA A 369 -10.18 -0.48 -12.92
CA ALA A 369 -11.22 -0.65 -11.92
C ALA A 369 -12.25 0.48 -11.97
N THR A 370 -11.81 1.73 -12.10
CA THR A 370 -12.65 2.91 -12.21
C THR A 370 -13.53 2.88 -13.46
N VAL A 371 -12.96 2.56 -14.63
CA VAL A 371 -13.74 2.40 -15.88
C VAL A 371 -14.78 1.30 -15.71
N MET A 372 -14.39 0.15 -15.17
CA MET A 372 -15.30 -0.98 -14.97
C MET A 372 -16.45 -0.64 -14.02
N ARG A 373 -16.17 0.06 -12.90
CA ARG A 373 -17.19 0.51 -11.93
C ARG A 373 -18.17 1.49 -12.57
N ILE A 374 -17.66 2.57 -13.16
CA ILE A 374 -18.49 3.65 -13.73
C ILE A 374 -19.35 3.15 -14.90
N LYS A 375 -18.78 2.27 -15.74
CA LYS A 375 -19.47 1.76 -16.94
C LYS A 375 -20.27 0.48 -16.69
N GLY A 376 -20.30 -0.02 -15.46
CA GLY A 376 -21.03 -1.24 -15.10
C GLY A 376 -20.58 -2.45 -15.93
N LEU A 377 -19.27 -2.60 -16.12
CA LEU A 377 -18.68 -3.73 -16.84
C LEU A 377 -18.69 -4.98 -15.96
N GLN A 378 -18.69 -6.15 -16.60
CA GLN A 378 -18.69 -7.42 -15.88
C GLN A 378 -17.33 -7.67 -15.20
N PRO A 379 -17.31 -8.26 -14.00
CA PRO A 379 -16.06 -8.62 -13.33
C PRO A 379 -15.15 -9.50 -14.20
N ILE A 380 -13.86 -9.23 -14.15
CA ILE A 380 -12.81 -10.02 -14.83
C ILE A 380 -11.74 -10.41 -13.80
N ASP A 381 -10.93 -11.42 -14.08
CA ASP A 381 -9.79 -11.78 -13.22
C ASP A 381 -8.51 -11.25 -13.86
N THR A 382 -7.83 -10.29 -13.23
CA THR A 382 -6.54 -9.78 -13.72
C THR A 382 -5.34 -10.44 -13.05
N GLU A 383 -5.56 -11.37 -12.12
CA GLU A 383 -4.50 -11.99 -11.33
C GLU A 383 -4.30 -13.49 -11.61
N LEU A 384 -5.35 -14.23 -12.02
CA LEU A 384 -5.28 -15.66 -12.35
C LEU A 384 -5.67 -15.97 -13.80
N PRO A 385 -5.06 -17.00 -14.43
CA PRO A 385 -4.08 -17.95 -13.85
C PRO A 385 -2.67 -17.37 -13.71
N SER A 386 -2.40 -16.24 -14.36
CA SER A 386 -1.23 -15.40 -14.14
C SER A 386 -1.67 -13.93 -14.29
N ARG A 387 -0.76 -12.97 -14.14
CA ARG A 387 -1.10 -11.56 -14.31
C ARG A 387 -1.73 -11.27 -15.70
N GLY A 388 -2.79 -10.48 -15.72
CA GLY A 388 -3.39 -9.94 -16.94
C GLY A 388 -2.51 -8.85 -17.54
N ARG A 389 -2.24 -8.94 -18.85
CA ARG A 389 -1.48 -7.94 -19.61
C ARG A 389 -2.37 -7.02 -20.40
N TYR A 390 -3.40 -7.59 -21.03
CA TYR A 390 -4.35 -6.84 -21.82
C TYR A 390 -5.76 -7.21 -21.43
N VAL A 391 -6.67 -6.25 -21.54
CA VAL A 391 -8.11 -6.50 -21.51
C VAL A 391 -8.70 -6.02 -22.82
N VAL A 392 -9.40 -6.90 -23.52
CA VAL A 392 -10.04 -6.62 -24.81
C VAL A 392 -11.55 -6.57 -24.62
N PHE A 393 -12.17 -5.47 -25.02
CA PHE A 393 -13.62 -5.31 -25.05
C PHE A 393 -14.09 -5.21 -26.49
N ASP A 394 -14.92 -6.15 -26.93
CA ASP A 394 -15.60 -6.06 -28.23
C ASP A 394 -16.66 -4.94 -28.21
N PRO A 395 -17.04 -4.36 -29.37
CA PRO A 395 -17.99 -3.25 -29.42
C PRO A 395 -19.30 -3.56 -28.70
N GLY A 396 -19.70 -2.66 -27.79
CA GLY A 396 -20.95 -2.77 -27.02
C GLY A 396 -21.01 -3.91 -25.99
N ARG A 397 -19.94 -4.70 -25.83
CA ARG A 397 -19.91 -5.80 -24.85
C ARG A 397 -19.46 -5.29 -23.48
N LYS A 398 -20.16 -5.73 -22.44
CA LYS A 398 -19.82 -5.45 -21.04
C LYS A 398 -18.72 -6.38 -20.49
N THR A 399 -18.48 -7.51 -21.12
CA THR A 399 -17.49 -8.50 -20.68
C THR A 399 -16.16 -8.29 -21.39
N GLY A 400 -15.11 -8.04 -20.60
CA GLY A 400 -13.74 -7.97 -21.10
C GLY A 400 -13.12 -9.36 -21.19
N ILE A 401 -12.23 -9.55 -22.15
CA ILE A 401 -11.40 -10.75 -22.25
C ILE A 401 -9.99 -10.40 -21.82
N VAL A 402 -9.54 -11.00 -20.72
CA VAL A 402 -8.17 -10.81 -20.22
C VAL A 402 -7.22 -11.72 -21.00
N ILE A 403 -6.06 -11.17 -21.34
CA ILE A 403 -4.93 -11.89 -21.94
C ILE A 403 -3.84 -11.94 -20.87
N HIS A 404 -3.55 -13.13 -20.37
CA HIS A 404 -2.63 -13.36 -19.27
C HIS A 404 -1.19 -13.59 -19.76
N GLU A 405 -0.20 -13.35 -18.90
CA GLU A 405 1.22 -13.48 -19.27
C GLU A 405 1.62 -14.85 -19.83
N ASN A 406 0.96 -15.90 -19.36
CA ASN A 406 1.21 -17.28 -19.78
C ASN A 406 0.36 -17.70 -20.99
N ASP A 407 -0.47 -16.80 -21.54
CA ASP A 407 -1.23 -17.08 -22.75
C ASP A 407 -0.34 -17.01 -24.00
N LEU A 408 -0.64 -17.83 -25.00
CA LEU A 408 0.04 -17.81 -26.30
C LEU A 408 -0.38 -16.57 -27.12
N PRO A 409 0.51 -15.59 -27.40
CA PRO A 409 0.14 -14.32 -28.05
C PRO A 409 -0.52 -14.50 -29.42
N ALA A 410 -0.08 -15.51 -30.19
CA ALA A 410 -0.60 -15.82 -31.52
C ALA A 410 -2.13 -16.02 -31.56
N LYS A 411 -2.70 -16.65 -30.51
CA LYS A 411 -4.16 -16.89 -30.39
C LYS A 411 -4.94 -15.58 -30.33
N HIS A 412 -4.37 -14.57 -29.67
CA HIS A 412 -5.02 -13.28 -29.43
C HIS A 412 -4.80 -12.31 -30.60
N ILE A 413 -3.65 -12.38 -31.27
CA ILE A 413 -3.37 -11.64 -32.51
C ILE A 413 -4.46 -11.88 -33.55
N GLY A 414 -4.83 -13.15 -33.79
CA GLY A 414 -5.89 -13.51 -34.73
C GLY A 414 -7.26 -12.94 -34.36
N ARG A 415 -7.56 -12.82 -33.06
CA ARG A 415 -8.79 -12.18 -32.56
C ARG A 415 -8.80 -10.68 -32.87
N ILE A 416 -7.76 -9.95 -32.47
CA ILE A 416 -7.71 -8.50 -32.66
C ILE A 416 -7.66 -8.15 -34.16
N LYS A 417 -6.94 -8.91 -34.99
CA LYS A 417 -6.96 -8.74 -36.45
C LYS A 417 -8.35 -8.88 -37.07
N ARG A 418 -9.22 -9.74 -36.52
CA ARG A 418 -10.60 -9.87 -37.00
C ARG A 418 -11.48 -8.69 -36.58
N ALA A 419 -11.20 -8.09 -35.43
CA ALA A 419 -11.86 -6.86 -35.00
C ALA A 419 -11.49 -5.66 -35.89
N ILE A 420 -10.25 -5.57 -36.37
CA ILE A 420 -9.80 -4.49 -37.28
C ILE A 420 -10.46 -4.57 -38.66
N LYS A 421 -10.85 -5.77 -39.11
CA LYS A 421 -11.42 -6.01 -40.44
C LYS A 421 -12.94 -5.79 -40.53
N LYS A 422 -13.60 -5.57 -39.39
CA LYS A 422 -15.02 -5.23 -39.31
C LYS A 422 -15.14 -3.73 -39.18
#